data_AF-A0A9N8K9K1-F1
#
_entry.id   AF-A0A9N8K9K1-F1
#
_cell.length_a   1.000
_cell.length_b   1.000
_cell.length_c   1.000
_cell.angle_alpha   90.00
_cell.angle_beta   90.00
_cell.angle_gamma   90.00
#
_symmetry.space_group_name_H-M   'P 1'
#
loop_
_entity.id
_entity.type
_entity.pdbx_description
1 polymer ?
#
loop_
_entity_poly.entity_id
_entity_poly.type
_entity_poly.pdbx_seq_one_letter_code
_entity_poly.pdbx_strand_id
1 'polypeptide(L)'
;MAASYPEKASPEQQRETTTFMQLFGKMYPCWVCADDFRAWMKDGNEPRVSSREDFGQWMCEAHNAVNVKLGKNSFDCKKWEERWRTGWKDGRCG
;
A
#
# COMPACT_ATOMS: atom_id res chain seq x y z
N MET A 1 -5.86 -6.64 0.77
CA MET A 1 -6.18 -5.88 2.00
C MET A 1 -6.67 -4.49 1.69
N ALA A 2 -5.85 -3.57 1.15
CA ALA A 2 -6.26 -2.19 0.87
C ALA A 2 -7.51 -2.09 -0.02
N ALA A 3 -7.64 -2.94 -1.05
CA ALA A 3 -8.81 -3.00 -1.92
C ALA A 3 -10.15 -3.29 -1.20
N SER A 4 -10.11 -3.91 -0.02
CA SER A 4 -11.28 -4.22 0.81
C SER A 4 -11.42 -3.28 2.00
N TYR A 5 -10.55 -2.28 2.11
CA TYR A 5 -10.61 -1.28 3.18
C TYR A 5 -11.88 -0.42 3.05
N PRO A 6 -12.43 0.14 4.14
CA PRO A 6 -13.65 0.96 4.07
C PRO A 6 -13.43 2.23 3.26
N GLU A 7 -14.44 2.67 2.52
CA GLU A 7 -14.41 3.96 1.80
C GLU A 7 -14.19 5.14 2.77
N LYS A 8 -14.67 5.01 4.00
CA LYS A 8 -14.36 5.92 5.11
C LYS A 8 -14.04 5.10 6.34
N ALA A 9 -12.80 5.20 6.82
CA ALA A 9 -12.34 4.42 7.97
C ALA A 9 -12.69 5.10 9.30
N SER A 10 -13.15 4.32 10.27
CA SER A 10 -13.32 4.77 11.65
C SER A 10 -11.95 5.11 12.28
N PRO A 11 -11.90 5.94 13.34
CA PRO A 11 -10.65 6.22 14.05
C PRO A 11 -9.95 4.94 14.58
N GLU A 12 -10.73 3.92 14.95
CA GLU A 12 -10.20 2.62 15.35
C GLU A 12 -9.53 1.90 14.19
N GLN A 13 -10.21 1.78 13.04
CA GLN A 13 -9.65 1.15 11.83
C GLN A 13 -8.39 1.86 11.34
N GLN A 14 -8.32 3.19 11.46
CA GLN A 14 -7.13 3.97 11.13
C GLN A 14 -5.95 3.62 12.06
N ARG A 15 -6.20 3.56 13.38
CA ARG A 15 -5.18 3.17 14.37
C ARG A 15 -4.69 1.74 14.15
N GLU A 16 -5.61 0.81 13.93
CA GLU A 16 -5.29 -0.60 13.68
C GLU A 16 -4.47 -0.78 12.41
N THR A 17 -4.85 -0.11 11.32
CA THR A 17 -4.15 -0.22 10.03
C THR A 17 -2.75 0.40 10.10
N THR A 18 -2.63 1.55 10.77
CA THR A 18 -1.33 2.18 11.02
C THR A 18 -0.42 1.26 11.83
N THR A 19 -0.96 0.68 12.92
CA THR A 19 -0.24 -0.29 13.76
C THR A 19 0.14 -1.53 12.96
N PHE A 20 -0.76 -2.06 12.14
CA PHE A 20 -0.50 -3.20 11.27
C PHE A 20 0.67 -2.92 10.33
N MET A 21 0.72 -1.77 9.65
CA MET A 21 1.82 -1.46 8.73
C MET A 21 3.16 -1.31 9.47
N GLN A 22 3.16 -0.74 10.67
CA GLN A 22 4.36 -0.66 11.52
C GLN A 22 4.85 -2.05 11.96
N LEU A 23 3.93 -2.93 12.36
CA LEU A 23 4.25 -4.31 12.75
C LEU A 23 4.72 -5.13 11.55
N PHE A 24 4.08 -4.97 10.39
CA PHE A 24 4.50 -5.59 9.14
C PHE A 24 5.96 -5.24 8.83
N GLY A 25 6.34 -3.96 8.91
CA GLY A 25 7.72 -3.53 8.71
C GLY A 25 8.73 -4.04 9.74
N LYS A 26 8.29 -4.55 10.90
CA LYS A 26 9.17 -5.21 11.89
C LYS A 26 9.26 -6.72 11.70
N MET A 27 8.16 -7.34 11.28
CA MET A 27 8.01 -8.79 11.22
C MET A 27 8.32 -9.38 9.83
N TYR A 28 8.49 -8.53 8.81
CA TYR A 28 8.81 -9.00 7.47
C TYR A 28 10.15 -9.77 7.48
N PRO A 29 10.18 -11.03 7.00
CA PRO A 29 11.29 -11.96 7.28
C PRO A 29 12.60 -11.62 6.55
N CYS A 30 12.54 -10.76 5.54
CA CYS A 30 13.74 -10.19 4.90
C CYS A 30 14.18 -8.95 5.67
N TRP A 31 15.21 -9.06 6.51
CA TRP A 31 15.69 -7.95 7.37
C TRP A 31 16.07 -6.70 6.57
N VAL A 32 16.83 -6.83 5.48
CA VAL A 32 17.19 -5.67 4.63
C VAL A 32 15.98 -5.00 4.00
N CYS A 33 14.97 -5.79 3.60
CA CYS A 33 13.74 -5.27 3.02
C CYS A 33 12.89 -4.55 4.09
N ALA A 34 12.83 -5.13 5.29
CA ALA A 34 12.10 -4.60 6.43
C ALA A 34 12.72 -3.27 6.89
N ASP A 35 14.04 -3.21 7.01
CA ASP A 35 14.78 -2.00 7.41
C ASP A 35 14.55 -0.86 6.41
N ASP A 36 14.64 -1.16 5.12
CA ASP A 36 14.37 -0.21 4.05
C ASP A 36 12.94 0.32 4.08
N PHE A 37 11.95 -0.56 4.22
CA PHE A 37 10.54 -0.17 4.30
C PHE A 37 10.27 0.72 5.52
N ARG A 38 10.86 0.39 6.68
CA ARG A 38 10.73 1.23 7.89
C ARG A 38 11.43 2.57 7.74
N ALA A 39 12.57 2.64 7.04
CA ALA A 39 13.26 3.89 6.76
C ALA A 39 12.43 4.76 5.81
N TRP A 40 11.92 4.18 4.73
CA TRP A 40 11.05 4.88 3.77
C TRP A 40 9.81 5.47 4.44
N MET A 41 9.11 4.69 5.29
CA MET A 41 7.94 5.20 6.04
C MET A 41 8.28 6.37 6.97
N LYS A 42 9.48 6.38 7.59
CA LYS A 42 9.92 7.45 8.49
C LYS A 42 10.32 8.74 7.75
N ASP A 43 10.60 8.64 6.46
CA ASP A 43 11.00 9.76 5.60
C ASP A 43 9.78 10.47 4.99
N GLY A 44 8.76 10.73 5.81
CA GLY A 44 7.53 11.41 5.40
C GLY A 44 6.56 10.59 4.55
N ASN A 45 6.70 9.26 4.53
CA ASN A 45 5.81 8.35 3.81
C ASN A 45 4.93 7.52 4.75
N GLU A 46 4.43 8.14 5.82
CA GLU A 46 3.55 7.47 6.77
C GLU A 46 2.29 6.90 6.08
N PRO A 47 1.77 5.74 6.54
CA PRO A 47 0.55 5.16 5.99
C PRO A 47 -0.62 6.15 5.99
N ARG A 48 -1.17 6.42 4.81
CA ARG A 48 -2.41 7.18 4.66
C ARG A 48 -3.58 6.22 4.74
N VAL A 49 -4.36 6.31 5.81
CA VAL A 49 -5.37 5.28 6.17
C VAL A 49 -6.77 5.87 6.38
N SER A 50 -7.03 7.11 5.98
CA SER A 50 -8.34 7.76 6.15
C SER A 50 -9.46 7.10 5.34
N SER A 51 -9.13 6.52 4.19
CA SER A 51 -10.08 5.93 3.26
C SER A 51 -9.46 4.79 2.45
N ARG A 52 -10.31 4.01 1.77
CA ARG A 52 -9.89 3.00 0.80
C ARG A 52 -9.00 3.59 -0.29
N GLU A 53 -9.36 4.77 -0.80
CA GLU A 53 -8.60 5.45 -1.85
C GLU A 53 -7.22 5.84 -1.35
N ASP A 54 -7.14 6.53 -0.20
CA ASP A 54 -5.87 6.98 0.37
C ASP A 54 -4.93 5.80 0.65
N PHE A 55 -5.48 4.72 1.20
CA PHE A 55 -4.69 3.54 1.56
C PHE A 55 -4.31 2.69 0.34
N GLY A 56 -5.22 2.54 -0.64
CA GLY A 56 -4.95 1.88 -1.90
C GLY A 56 -3.84 2.58 -2.69
N GLN A 57 -3.92 3.91 -2.77
CA GLN A 57 -2.92 4.75 -3.41
C GLN A 57 -1.57 4.68 -2.67
N TRP A 58 -1.55 4.80 -1.34
CA TRP A 58 -0.32 4.70 -0.55
C TRP A 58 0.37 3.33 -0.70
N MET A 59 -0.39 2.23 -0.70
CA MET A 59 0.15 0.89 -0.93
C MET A 59 0.79 0.75 -2.32
N CYS A 60 0.19 1.38 -3.34
CA CYS A 60 0.77 1.39 -4.69
C CYS A 60 2.09 2.18 -4.72
N GLU A 61 2.13 3.36 -4.09
CA GLU A 61 3.34 4.18 -4.00
C GLU A 61 4.47 3.47 -3.25
N ALA A 62 4.15 2.81 -2.12
CA ALA A 62 5.11 2.01 -1.36
C ALA A 62 5.69 0.86 -2.21
N HIS A 63 4.86 0.15 -2.98
CA HIS A 63 5.33 -0.85 -3.93
C HIS A 63 6.19 -0.24 -5.05
N ASN A 64 5.83 0.94 -5.55
CA ASN A 64 6.61 1.61 -6.58
C ASN A 64 7.95 2.13 -6.09
N ALA A 65 8.06 2.57 -4.83
CA ALA A 65 9.34 2.92 -4.23
C ALA A 65 10.33 1.74 -4.29
N VAL A 66 9.85 0.53 -3.97
CA VAL A 66 10.64 -0.71 -4.10
C VAL A 66 10.93 -1.03 -5.57
N ASN A 67 9.96 -0.88 -6.48
CA ASN A 67 10.18 -1.10 -7.92
C ASN A 67 11.32 -0.22 -8.45
N VAL A 68 11.25 1.09 -8.22
CA VAL A 68 12.26 2.05 -8.67
C VAL A 68 13.63 1.70 -8.08
N LYS A 69 13.69 1.39 -6.78
CA LYS A 69 14.94 0.97 -6.12
C LYS A 69 15.58 -0.26 -6.77
N LEU A 70 14.75 -1.20 -7.24
CA LEU A 70 15.21 -2.44 -7.88
C LEU A 70 15.32 -2.33 -9.42
N GLY A 71 15.21 -1.13 -9.99
CA GLY A 71 15.31 -0.92 -11.44
C GLY A 71 14.12 -1.49 -12.24
N LYS A 72 12.97 -1.66 -11.59
CA LYS A 72 11.72 -2.11 -12.23
C LYS A 72 10.86 -0.91 -12.64
N ASN A 73 10.01 -1.12 -13.65
CA ASN A 73 9.03 -0.12 -14.07
C ASN A 73 8.01 0.15 -12.95
N SER A 74 7.64 1.42 -12.78
CA SER A 74 6.53 1.81 -11.92
C SER A 74 5.20 1.31 -12.47
N PHE A 75 4.33 0.87 -11.58
CA PHE A 75 2.93 0.61 -11.87
C PHE A 75 2.14 1.93 -11.89
N ASP A 76 1.20 2.08 -12.83
CA ASP A 76 0.30 3.24 -12.86
C ASP A 76 -0.70 3.16 -11.70
N CYS A 77 -0.46 3.91 -10.63
CA CYS A 77 -1.31 3.87 -9.45
C CYS A 77 -2.76 4.26 -9.72
N LYS A 78 -3.08 4.99 -10.80
CA LYS A 78 -4.48 5.25 -11.18
C LYS A 78 -5.27 3.98 -11.51
N LYS A 79 -4.56 2.86 -11.73
CA LYS A 79 -5.12 1.54 -12.05
C LYS A 79 -5.08 0.58 -10.88
N TRP A 80 -4.75 1.03 -9.67
CA TRP A 80 -4.65 0.16 -8.49
C TRP A 80 -5.97 -0.57 -8.24
N GLU A 81 -7.10 0.12 -8.39
CA GLU A 81 -8.43 -0.43 -8.12
C GLU A 81 -8.86 -1.48 -9.17
N GLU A 82 -8.63 -1.20 -10.45
CA GLU A 82 -8.84 -2.16 -11.54
C GLU A 82 -8.02 -3.45 -11.31
N ARG A 83 -6.76 -3.27 -10.92
CA ARG A 83 -5.84 -4.40 -10.74
C ARG A 83 -6.18 -5.27 -9.53
N TRP A 84 -6.67 -4.69 -8.44
CA TRP A 84 -6.76 -5.37 -7.14
C TRP A 84 -8.17 -5.47 -6.57
N ARG A 85 -9.20 -4.87 -7.20
CA ARG A 85 -10.59 -4.90 -6.72
C ARG A 85 -11.61 -5.25 -7.80
N THR A 86 -11.66 -4.48 -8.89
CA THR A 86 -12.81 -4.51 -9.81
C THR A 86 -12.57 -5.32 -11.08
N GLY A 87 -11.32 -5.67 -11.39
CA GLY A 87 -10.94 -6.15 -12.70
C GLY A 87 -10.78 -4.99 -13.69
N TRP A 88 -10.15 -5.30 -14.83
CA TRP A 88 -9.89 -4.34 -15.90
C TRP A 88 -11.17 -3.94 -16.64
N LYS A 89 -11.27 -2.67 -17.03
CA LYS A 89 -12.43 -2.14 -17.77
C LYS A 89 -12.68 -2.79 -19.14
N ASP A 90 -11.67 -3.43 -19.72
CA ASP A 90 -11.79 -4.17 -20.99
C ASP A 90 -12.45 -5.56 -20.82
N GLY A 91 -12.82 -5.94 -19.59
CA GLY A 91 -13.58 -7.16 -19.32
C GLY A 91 -12.77 -8.45 -19.34
N ARG A 92 -11.44 -8.40 -19.53
CA ARG A 92 -10.58 -9.61 -19.60
C ARG A 92 -10.46 -10.41 -18.30
N CYS A 93 -11.10 -9.95 -17.23
CA CYS A 93 -11.17 -10.61 -15.94
C CYS A 93 -12.59 -11.11 -15.59
N GLY A 94 -13.56 -10.96 -16.50
CA GLY A 94 -14.93 -11.45 -16.37
C GLY A 94 -15.13 -12.84 -16.97
#